data_AF-A0A954XIZ9-F1
#
_entry.id   AF-A0A954XIZ9-F1
#
_cell.length_a   1.000
_cell.length_b   1.000
_cell.length_c   1.000
_cell.angle_alpha   90.00
_cell.angle_beta   90.00
_cell.angle_gamma   90.00
#
_symmetry.space_group_name_H-M   'P 1'
#
loop_
_entity.id
_entity.type
_entity.pdbx_description
1 polymer ?
#
loop_
_entity_poly.entity_id
_entity_poly.type
_entity_poly.pdbx_seq_one_letter_code
_entity_poly.pdbx_strand_id
1 'polypeptide(L)'
;ATNVWLWGLGRTPSLTSFHELHGKTGKMITAVDLLRGLAALIGWDRIEVPGATGYTDTDYAAKGRYAIDALDSTDIICVHVEATDEASHEGDAAAKIAALEAIDEKIVAPLHAALRARGDYRILVSPDHPTPIHLKTHSHGFVPFAIAGAGVSPDSSQTYDEAAAASSGLSFPEGWQLMNYFLKV
;
A
#
# COMPACT_ATOMS: atom_id res chain seq x y z
N ALA A 1 11.81 31.71 -10.38
CA ALA A 1 10.34 31.75 -10.51
C ALA A 1 9.81 33.04 -9.89
N THR A 2 8.88 33.77 -10.54
CA THR A 2 8.34 35.08 -10.09
C THR A 2 6.81 35.08 -9.86
N ASN A 3 6.13 33.96 -10.12
CA ASN A 3 4.70 33.77 -9.91
C ASN A 3 4.46 32.56 -8.99
N VAL A 4 3.32 32.54 -8.29
CA VAL A 4 2.86 31.41 -7.46
C VAL A 4 1.54 30.88 -8.04
N TRP A 5 1.44 29.56 -8.21
CA TRP A 5 0.22 28.86 -8.64
C TRP A 5 -0.37 28.09 -7.46
N LEU A 6 -1.33 28.69 -6.77
CA LEU A 6 -2.04 28.04 -5.66
C LEU A 6 -3.21 27.22 -6.21
N TRP A 7 -3.28 25.95 -5.84
CA TRP A 7 -4.36 25.04 -6.19
C TRP A 7 -4.52 23.99 -5.08
N GLY A 8 -5.66 23.29 -5.03
CA GLY A 8 -5.91 22.27 -3.99
C GLY A 8 -6.25 22.83 -2.60
N LEU A 9 -7.09 23.86 -2.53
CA LEU A 9 -7.57 24.42 -1.26
C LEU A 9 -8.29 23.36 -0.42
N GLY A 10 -7.78 23.10 0.78
CA GLY A 10 -8.35 22.13 1.72
C GLY A 10 -8.31 22.63 3.16
N ARG A 11 -9.04 21.94 4.05
CA ARG A 11 -8.96 22.11 5.50
C ARG A 11 -8.52 20.78 6.11
N THR A 12 -7.78 20.85 7.21
CA THR A 12 -7.41 19.65 7.98
C THR A 12 -8.68 18.93 8.44
N PRO A 13 -8.93 17.67 8.02
CA PRO A 13 -10.06 16.91 8.50
C PRO A 13 -9.85 16.53 9.97
N SER A 14 -10.95 16.38 10.72
CA SER A 14 -10.90 15.76 12.04
C SER A 14 -11.16 14.27 11.88
N LEU A 15 -10.10 13.48 12.04
CA LEU A 15 -10.17 12.02 11.99
C LEU A 15 -9.91 11.47 13.39
N THR A 16 -10.63 10.41 13.75
CA THR A 16 -10.30 9.60 14.93
C THR A 16 -8.98 8.88 14.66
N SER A 17 -8.11 8.82 15.67
CA SER A 17 -6.82 8.13 15.49
C SER A 17 -7.01 6.63 15.26
N PHE A 18 -6.07 6.00 14.56
CA PHE A 18 -6.12 4.56 14.30
C PHE A 18 -6.11 3.75 15.61
N HIS A 19 -5.37 4.23 16.61
CA HIS A 19 -5.33 3.64 17.94
C HIS A 19 -6.69 3.74 18.66
N GLU A 20 -7.38 4.88 18.60
CA GLU A 20 -8.73 5.00 19.19
C GLU A 20 -9.76 4.11 18.48
N LEU A 21 -9.68 3.97 17.15
CA LEU A 21 -10.62 3.15 16.37
C LEU A 21 -10.38 1.64 16.52
N HIS A 22 -9.11 1.21 16.56
CA HIS A 22 -8.75 -0.20 16.45
C HIS A 22 -7.93 -0.75 17.62
N GLY A 23 -7.47 0.11 18.55
CA GLY A 23 -6.57 -0.29 19.64
C GLY A 23 -5.18 -0.73 19.13
N LYS A 24 -4.80 -0.28 17.94
CA LYS A 24 -3.57 -0.68 17.23
C LYS A 24 -2.70 0.53 16.91
N THR A 25 -1.39 0.35 16.98
CA THR A 25 -0.40 1.33 16.53
C THR A 25 0.02 1.02 15.10
N GLY A 26 0.39 2.04 14.32
CA GLY A 26 0.84 1.83 12.96
C GLY A 26 1.95 2.75 12.50
N LYS A 27 2.65 2.33 11.44
CA LYS A 27 3.70 3.10 10.77
C LYS A 27 3.49 3.16 9.26
N MET A 28 3.90 4.28 8.66
CA MET A 28 3.84 4.52 7.21
C MET A 28 5.25 4.65 6.63
N ILE A 29 5.55 3.88 5.59
CA ILE A 29 6.68 4.08 4.67
C ILE A 29 6.12 4.61 3.37
N THR A 30 6.41 5.86 3.03
CA THR A 30 5.99 6.46 1.76
C THR A 30 6.90 7.62 1.37
N ALA A 31 6.99 7.88 0.06
CA ALA A 31 7.65 9.05 -0.49
C ALA A 31 6.67 10.20 -0.81
N VAL A 32 5.36 9.95 -0.71
CA VAL A 32 4.30 10.85 -1.19
C VAL A 32 3.72 11.66 -0.03
N ASP A 33 3.68 12.99 -0.21
CA ASP A 33 3.25 13.93 0.83
C ASP A 33 1.77 13.80 1.24
N LEU A 34 0.92 13.36 0.32
CA LEU A 34 -0.49 13.07 0.64
C LEU A 34 -0.59 11.95 1.69
N LEU A 35 0.07 10.82 1.46
CA LEU A 35 0.05 9.64 2.34
C LEU A 35 0.73 9.93 3.68
N ARG A 36 1.77 10.76 3.65
CA ARG A 36 2.42 11.34 4.84
C ARG A 36 1.45 12.15 5.70
N GLY A 37 0.64 12.99 5.05
CA GLY A 37 -0.42 13.75 5.72
C GLY A 37 -1.47 12.85 6.35
N LEU A 38 -1.91 11.81 5.62
CA LEU A 38 -2.87 10.83 6.15
C LEU A 38 -2.31 10.09 7.37
N ALA A 39 -1.05 9.64 7.32
CA ALA A 39 -0.39 9.00 8.46
C ALA A 39 -0.40 9.92 9.70
N ALA A 40 -0.06 11.19 9.53
CA ALA A 40 -0.11 12.17 10.63
C ALA A 40 -1.53 12.36 11.18
N LEU A 41 -2.54 12.41 10.32
CA LEU A 41 -3.94 12.59 10.71
C LEU A 41 -4.49 11.41 11.51
N ILE A 42 -4.05 10.18 11.22
CA ILE A 42 -4.50 8.97 11.93
C ILE A 42 -3.56 8.57 13.08
N GLY A 43 -2.51 9.34 13.35
CA GLY A 43 -1.57 9.09 14.45
C GLY A 43 -0.57 7.97 14.18
N TRP A 44 -0.16 7.76 12.93
CA TRP A 44 0.89 6.82 12.56
C TRP A 44 2.24 7.51 12.45
N ASP A 45 3.29 6.85 12.97
CA ASP A 45 4.66 7.31 12.78
C ASP A 45 5.09 7.11 11.32
N ARG A 46 5.96 7.99 10.84
CA ARG A 46 6.57 7.87 9.51
C ARG A 46 7.96 7.30 9.62
N ILE A 47 8.27 6.34 8.76
CA ILE A 47 9.61 5.81 8.60
C ILE A 47 10.20 6.43 7.32
N GLU A 48 11.17 7.32 7.50
CA GLU A 48 11.89 7.92 6.36
C GLU A 48 12.96 6.95 5.86
N VAL A 49 12.80 6.49 4.63
CA VAL A 49 13.69 5.52 3.98
C VAL A 49 14.59 6.26 3.00
N PRO A 50 15.92 6.23 3.18
CA PRO A 50 16.86 6.77 2.20
C PRO A 50 16.64 6.13 0.83
N GLY A 51 16.57 6.95 -0.22
CA GLY A 51 16.31 6.48 -1.60
C GLY A 51 14.83 6.25 -1.95
N ALA A 52 13.89 6.54 -1.04
CA ALA A 52 12.47 6.54 -1.40
C ALA A 52 12.10 7.85 -2.14
N THR A 53 12.10 7.82 -3.47
CA THR A 53 11.90 9.00 -4.34
C THR A 53 10.45 9.26 -4.72
N GLY A 54 9.60 8.23 -4.66
CA GLY A 54 8.21 8.32 -5.13
C GLY A 54 8.05 8.08 -6.63
N TYR A 55 9.13 7.66 -7.31
CA TYR A 55 9.11 7.38 -8.74
C TYR A 55 9.78 6.03 -9.02
N THR A 56 9.95 5.67 -10.30
CA THR A 56 10.48 4.36 -10.71
C THR A 56 11.91 4.07 -10.24
N ASP A 57 12.68 5.10 -9.92
CA ASP A 57 14.04 5.03 -9.36
C ASP A 57 14.08 4.86 -7.82
N THR A 58 12.92 4.65 -7.17
CA THR A 58 12.84 4.42 -5.72
C THR A 58 13.62 3.16 -5.30
N ASP A 59 14.23 3.19 -4.12
CA ASP A 59 14.87 2.01 -3.53
C ASP A 59 13.82 1.07 -2.89
N TYR A 60 13.27 0.17 -3.69
CA TYR A 60 12.30 -0.85 -3.25
C TYR A 60 12.86 -1.72 -2.13
N ALA A 61 14.12 -2.14 -2.24
CA ALA A 61 14.76 -3.03 -1.27
C ALA A 61 14.99 -2.32 0.08
N ALA A 62 15.33 -1.02 0.07
CA ALA A 62 15.40 -0.25 1.29
C ALA A 62 14.03 -0.12 1.97
N LYS A 63 12.94 0.10 1.22
CA LYS A 63 11.59 0.11 1.80
C LYS A 63 11.26 -1.22 2.47
N GLY A 64 11.54 -2.35 1.81
CA GLY A 64 11.37 -3.69 2.38
C GLY A 64 12.20 -3.90 3.65
N ARG A 65 13.49 -3.55 3.62
CA ARG A 65 14.39 -3.68 4.79
C ARG A 65 13.92 -2.84 5.98
N TYR A 66 13.60 -1.57 5.77
CA TYR A 66 13.13 -0.69 6.84
C TYR A 66 11.77 -1.12 7.41
N ALA A 67 10.90 -1.70 6.58
CA ALA A 67 9.67 -2.30 7.06
C ALA A 67 9.96 -3.51 7.96
N ILE A 68 10.88 -4.40 7.57
CA ILE A 68 11.30 -5.56 8.37
C ILE A 68 11.90 -5.14 9.71
N ASP A 69 12.75 -4.12 9.72
CA ASP A 69 13.40 -3.59 10.94
C ASP A 69 12.38 -3.01 11.93
N ALA A 70 11.25 -2.51 11.43
CA ALA A 70 10.21 -1.89 12.25
C ALA A 70 9.14 -2.87 12.78
N LEU A 71 9.14 -4.14 12.34
CA LEU A 71 8.09 -5.13 12.68
C LEU A 71 7.87 -5.30 14.19
N ASP A 72 8.93 -5.22 15.00
CA ASP A 72 8.83 -5.43 16.46
C ASP A 72 8.34 -4.19 17.22
N SER A 73 8.15 -3.07 16.53
CA SER A 73 7.87 -1.77 17.15
C SER A 73 6.45 -1.25 16.92
N THR A 74 5.60 -1.99 16.21
CA THR A 74 4.24 -1.57 15.88
C THR A 74 3.35 -2.76 15.51
N ASP A 75 2.03 -2.56 15.51
CA ASP A 75 1.09 -3.61 15.12
C ASP A 75 0.87 -3.69 13.61
N ILE A 76 0.99 -2.57 12.89
CA ILE A 76 0.78 -2.50 11.44
C ILE A 76 1.81 -1.60 10.76
N ILE A 77 2.31 -2.04 9.62
CA ILE A 77 3.17 -1.23 8.75
C ILE A 77 2.52 -1.16 7.37
N CYS A 78 2.28 0.05 6.88
CA CYS A 78 1.91 0.28 5.49
C CYS A 78 3.16 0.67 4.69
N VAL A 79 3.51 -0.15 3.71
CA VAL A 79 4.60 0.12 2.76
C VAL A 79 3.99 0.57 1.45
N HIS A 80 4.05 1.86 1.18
CA HIS A 80 3.48 2.48 -0.01
C HIS A 80 4.51 2.63 -1.13
N VAL A 81 4.09 2.33 -2.36
CA VAL A 81 4.93 2.40 -3.57
C VAL A 81 4.17 3.08 -4.70
N GLU A 82 4.59 4.32 -4.99
CA GLU A 82 3.96 5.18 -6.01
C GLU A 82 4.32 4.80 -7.45
N ALA A 83 5.50 4.18 -7.66
CA ALA A 83 6.10 3.98 -8.98
C ALA A 83 5.18 3.31 -10.04
N THR A 84 4.26 2.44 -9.60
CA THR A 84 3.31 1.78 -10.50
C THR A 84 2.25 2.73 -11.06
N ASP A 85 1.88 3.76 -10.31
CA ASP A 85 0.93 4.78 -10.73
C ASP A 85 1.59 5.79 -11.68
N GLU A 86 2.78 6.28 -11.33
CA GLU A 86 3.59 7.16 -12.18
C GLU A 86 3.87 6.54 -13.57
N ALA A 87 4.28 5.28 -13.61
CA ALA A 87 4.45 4.56 -14.87
C ALA A 87 3.15 4.47 -15.68
N SER A 88 2.01 4.36 -15.00
CA SER A 88 0.69 4.34 -15.65
C SER A 88 0.31 5.70 -16.23
N HIS A 89 0.57 6.78 -15.50
CA HIS A 89 0.37 8.16 -15.97
C HIS A 89 1.23 8.50 -17.18
N GLU A 90 2.42 7.93 -17.28
CA GLU A 90 3.28 8.11 -18.45
C GLU A 90 2.86 7.22 -19.63
N GLY A 91 2.05 6.20 -19.37
CA GLY A 91 1.67 5.20 -20.35
C GLY A 91 2.80 4.20 -20.64
N ASP A 92 3.73 4.02 -19.71
CA ASP A 92 4.85 3.09 -19.84
C ASP A 92 4.50 1.73 -19.19
N ALA A 93 4.12 0.78 -20.04
CA ALA A 93 3.81 -0.57 -19.61
C ALA A 93 5.04 -1.34 -19.11
N ALA A 94 6.21 -1.13 -19.71
CA ALA A 94 7.41 -1.83 -19.30
C ALA A 94 7.84 -1.37 -17.89
N ALA A 95 7.80 -0.06 -17.64
CA ALA A 95 8.08 0.49 -16.32
C ALA A 95 7.07 0.03 -15.27
N LYS A 96 5.77 -0.03 -15.60
CA LYS A 96 4.74 -0.53 -14.67
C LYS A 96 4.97 -2.00 -14.29
N ILE A 97 5.28 -2.84 -15.28
CA ILE A 97 5.59 -4.26 -15.05
C ILE A 97 6.85 -4.40 -14.18
N ALA A 98 7.92 -3.69 -14.52
CA ALA A 98 9.17 -3.73 -13.75
C ALA A 98 8.96 -3.26 -12.29
N ALA A 99 8.12 -2.25 -12.06
CA ALA A 99 7.78 -1.79 -10.71
C ALA A 99 6.97 -2.83 -9.93
N LEU A 100 6.02 -3.53 -10.57
CA LEU A 100 5.27 -4.62 -9.94
C LEU A 100 6.18 -5.80 -9.56
N GLU A 101 7.08 -6.21 -10.47
CA GLU A 101 8.07 -7.26 -10.20
C GLU A 101 9.03 -6.86 -9.07
N ALA A 102 9.46 -5.59 -9.02
CA ALA A 102 10.31 -5.08 -7.95
C ALA A 102 9.58 -5.03 -6.59
N ILE A 103 8.27 -4.70 -6.57
CA ILE A 103 7.45 -4.78 -5.36
C ILE A 103 7.40 -6.22 -4.86
N ASP A 104 7.12 -7.19 -5.74
CA ASP A 104 7.06 -8.59 -5.37
C ASP A 104 8.41 -9.09 -4.80
N GLU A 105 9.48 -8.92 -5.57
CA GLU A 105 10.81 -9.46 -5.23
C GLU A 105 11.46 -8.76 -4.03
N LYS A 106 11.36 -7.42 -3.95
CA LYS A 106 12.16 -6.62 -3.00
C LYS A 106 11.40 -6.18 -1.77
N ILE A 107 10.06 -6.26 -1.78
CA ILE A 107 9.22 -5.84 -0.64
C ILE A 107 8.38 -7.02 -0.14
N VAL A 108 7.47 -7.55 -0.96
CA VAL A 108 6.47 -8.53 -0.52
C VAL A 108 7.14 -9.84 -0.10
N ALA A 109 7.96 -10.44 -0.98
CA ALA A 109 8.64 -11.70 -0.68
C ALA A 109 9.52 -11.66 0.59
N PRO A 110 10.43 -10.68 0.79
CA PRO A 110 11.24 -10.62 2.00
C PRO A 110 10.43 -10.28 3.26
N LEU A 111 9.42 -9.41 3.17
CA LEU A 111 8.52 -9.15 4.30
C LEU A 111 7.73 -10.39 4.69
N HIS A 112 7.19 -11.11 3.72
CA HIS A 112 6.43 -12.33 3.98
C HIS A 112 7.31 -13.40 4.64
N ALA A 113 8.54 -13.58 4.16
CA ALA A 113 9.51 -14.48 4.78
C ALA A 113 9.84 -14.06 6.23
N ALA A 114 10.09 -12.77 6.47
CA ALA A 114 10.39 -12.24 7.80
C ALA A 114 9.20 -12.41 8.77
N LEU A 115 7.98 -12.13 8.32
CA LEU A 115 6.74 -12.30 9.08
C LEU A 115 6.53 -13.77 9.46
N ARG A 116 6.70 -14.70 8.50
CA ARG A 116 6.57 -16.14 8.76
C ARG A 116 7.56 -16.66 9.81
N ALA A 117 8.73 -16.04 9.94
CA ALA A 117 9.72 -16.41 10.94
C ALA A 117 9.36 -15.92 12.36
N ARG A 118 8.39 -15.01 12.51
CA ARG A 118 8.03 -14.34 13.77
C ARG A 118 6.75 -14.89 14.42
N GLY A 119 6.11 -15.91 13.83
CA GLY A 119 4.91 -16.54 14.36
C GLY A 119 3.65 -16.09 13.64
N ASP A 120 2.58 -15.77 14.38
CA ASP A 120 1.32 -15.31 13.80
C ASP A 120 1.51 -13.94 13.14
N TYR A 121 1.08 -13.83 11.88
CA TYR A 121 1.17 -12.62 11.09
C TYR A 121 -0.05 -12.50 10.19
N ARG A 122 -0.28 -11.31 9.64
CA ARG A 122 -1.08 -11.13 8.43
C ARG A 122 -0.37 -10.17 7.49
N ILE A 123 -0.56 -10.37 6.19
CA ILE A 123 -0.09 -9.47 5.13
C ILE A 123 -1.27 -9.20 4.19
N LEU A 124 -1.41 -7.95 3.76
CA LEU A 124 -2.39 -7.50 2.77
C LEU A 124 -1.63 -6.77 1.66
N VAL A 125 -1.91 -7.12 0.41
CA VAL A 125 -1.42 -6.44 -0.79
C VAL A 125 -2.63 -5.95 -1.59
N SER A 126 -2.66 -4.67 -1.93
CA SER A 126 -3.71 -4.02 -2.72
C SER A 126 -3.19 -2.70 -3.28
N PRO A 127 -3.49 -2.34 -4.53
CA PRO A 127 -3.46 -0.93 -4.91
C PRO A 127 -4.64 -0.20 -4.26
N ASP A 128 -4.60 1.13 -4.26
CA ASP A 128 -5.66 2.00 -3.75
C ASP A 128 -6.65 2.44 -4.85
N HIS A 129 -6.21 2.48 -6.12
CA HIS A 129 -7.07 2.74 -7.27
C HIS A 129 -6.55 2.12 -8.58
N PRO A 130 -7.42 1.96 -9.60
CA PRO A 130 -6.99 1.57 -10.93
C PRO A 130 -6.54 2.79 -11.75
N THR A 131 -5.32 2.70 -12.28
CA THR A 131 -4.76 3.67 -13.25
C THR A 131 -4.40 2.94 -14.55
N PRO A 132 -5.35 2.82 -15.51
CA PRO A 132 -5.11 2.10 -16.75
C PRO A 132 -4.12 2.85 -17.65
N ILE A 133 -3.12 2.13 -18.16
CA ILE A 133 -2.04 2.69 -18.99
C ILE A 133 -2.55 3.48 -20.20
N HIS A 134 -3.62 3.00 -20.84
CA HIS A 134 -4.19 3.66 -22.02
C HIS A 134 -4.95 4.95 -21.66
N LEU A 135 -5.43 5.09 -20.42
CA LEU A 135 -6.10 6.29 -19.93
C LEU A 135 -5.13 7.32 -19.36
N LYS A 136 -3.97 6.88 -18.85
CA LYS A 136 -2.95 7.74 -18.22
C LYS A 136 -3.48 8.59 -17.08
N THR A 137 -4.56 8.13 -16.46
CA THR A 137 -5.24 8.80 -15.35
C THR A 137 -6.02 7.78 -14.55
N HIS A 138 -6.39 8.16 -13.34
CA HIS A 138 -7.16 7.30 -12.45
C HIS A 138 -8.51 7.00 -13.08
N SER A 139 -9.01 5.80 -12.81
CA SER A 139 -10.33 5.36 -13.20
C SER A 139 -11.08 4.84 -11.98
N HIS A 140 -12.39 4.64 -12.13
CA HIS A 140 -13.20 4.00 -11.11
C HIS A 140 -13.30 2.51 -11.39
N GLY A 141 -13.33 1.70 -10.33
CA GLY A 141 -13.48 0.26 -10.45
C GLY A 141 -12.94 -0.46 -9.23
N PHE A 142 -13.16 -1.77 -9.18
CA PHE A 142 -12.52 -2.63 -8.21
C PHE A 142 -11.02 -2.75 -8.52
N VAL A 143 -10.25 -2.94 -7.45
CA VAL A 143 -8.84 -3.32 -7.48
C VAL A 143 -8.68 -4.70 -6.87
N PRO A 144 -7.72 -5.52 -7.33
CA PRO A 144 -7.45 -6.80 -6.70
C PRO A 144 -6.82 -6.57 -5.32
N PHE A 145 -7.10 -7.47 -4.37
CA PHE A 145 -6.35 -7.54 -3.12
C PHE A 145 -6.09 -9.00 -2.76
N ALA A 146 -5.01 -9.24 -2.02
CA ALA A 146 -4.66 -10.56 -1.48
C ALA A 146 -4.34 -10.44 0.01
N ILE A 147 -4.83 -11.40 0.81
CA ILE A 147 -4.53 -11.49 2.24
C ILE A 147 -3.96 -12.88 2.53
N ALA A 148 -2.93 -12.95 3.35
CA ALA A 148 -2.40 -14.21 3.87
C ALA A 148 -2.03 -14.09 5.35
N GLY A 149 -2.07 -15.20 6.08
CA GLY A 149 -1.61 -15.28 7.47
C GLY A 149 -2.63 -15.90 8.43
N ALA A 150 -2.46 -15.62 9.72
CA ALA A 150 -3.29 -16.12 10.80
C ALA A 150 -4.76 -15.72 10.62
N GLY A 151 -5.68 -16.67 10.84
CA GLY A 151 -7.14 -16.47 10.68
C GLY A 151 -7.63 -16.47 9.23
N VAL A 152 -6.74 -16.38 8.24
CA VAL A 152 -7.13 -16.32 6.83
C VAL A 152 -7.33 -17.73 6.27
N SER A 153 -8.54 -18.03 5.80
CA SER A 153 -8.82 -19.24 5.03
C SER A 153 -8.49 -19.00 3.55
N PRO A 154 -7.64 -19.82 2.92
CA PRO A 154 -7.30 -19.66 1.50
C PRO A 154 -8.52 -19.97 0.62
N ASP A 155 -8.65 -19.22 -0.48
CA ASP A 155 -9.57 -19.54 -1.55
C ASP A 155 -8.89 -20.44 -2.62
N SER A 156 -9.49 -20.57 -3.80
CA SER A 156 -8.93 -21.35 -4.90
C SER A 156 -8.00 -20.57 -5.83
N SER A 157 -7.72 -19.30 -5.54
CA SER A 157 -6.95 -18.42 -6.42
C SER A 157 -5.47 -18.77 -6.35
N GLN A 158 -4.85 -18.96 -7.51
CA GLN A 158 -3.43 -19.36 -7.63
C GLN A 158 -2.53 -18.22 -8.14
N THR A 159 -3.13 -17.12 -8.58
CA THR A 159 -2.44 -15.93 -9.11
C THR A 159 -3.05 -14.66 -8.52
N TYR A 160 -2.28 -13.58 -8.54
CA TYR A 160 -2.72 -12.27 -8.09
C TYR A 160 -2.79 -11.32 -9.29
N ASP A 161 -3.98 -11.22 -9.86
CA ASP A 161 -4.32 -10.38 -11.01
C ASP A 161 -5.83 -10.05 -10.99
N GLU A 162 -6.25 -9.11 -11.84
CA GLU A 162 -7.63 -8.65 -11.89
C GLU A 162 -8.63 -9.76 -12.27
N ALA A 163 -8.24 -10.73 -13.11
CA ALA A 163 -9.13 -11.80 -13.56
C ALA A 163 -9.37 -12.84 -12.45
N ALA A 164 -8.32 -13.20 -11.71
CA ALA A 164 -8.40 -14.04 -10.52
C ALA A 164 -9.26 -13.36 -9.44
N ALA A 165 -9.00 -12.08 -9.15
CA ALA A 165 -9.76 -11.32 -8.16
C ALA A 165 -11.25 -11.19 -8.53
N ALA A 166 -11.57 -10.98 -9.82
CA ALA A 166 -12.96 -10.92 -10.29
C ALA A 166 -13.73 -12.24 -10.13
N SER A 167 -13.02 -13.36 -9.97
CA SER A 167 -13.61 -14.69 -9.73
C SER A 167 -13.78 -14.99 -8.24
N SER A 168 -13.26 -14.14 -7.34
CA SER A 168 -13.38 -14.32 -5.89
C SER A 168 -14.80 -14.04 -5.40
N GLY A 169 -15.24 -14.78 -4.39
CA GLY A 169 -16.51 -14.52 -3.69
C GLY A 169 -16.44 -13.35 -2.69
N LEU A 170 -15.24 -12.82 -2.42
CA LEU A 170 -15.02 -11.74 -1.45
C LEU A 170 -14.76 -10.42 -2.19
N SER A 171 -15.59 -9.42 -1.91
CA SER A 171 -15.45 -8.08 -2.49
C SER A 171 -15.93 -7.01 -1.50
N PHE A 172 -15.36 -5.81 -1.61
CA PHE A 172 -15.72 -4.66 -0.79
C PHE A 172 -16.10 -3.50 -1.70
N PRO A 173 -17.40 -3.24 -1.94
CA PRO A 173 -17.84 -2.06 -2.72
C PRO A 173 -17.36 -0.75 -2.10
N GLU A 174 -17.18 -0.75 -0.79
CA GLU A 174 -16.69 0.36 0.00
C GLU A 174 -15.29 0.01 0.54
N GLY A 175 -14.24 0.43 -0.17
CA GLY A 175 -12.86 0.01 0.11
C GLY A 175 -12.36 0.25 1.54
N TRP A 176 -12.93 1.25 2.25
CA TRP A 176 -12.60 1.52 3.65
C TRP A 176 -12.96 0.36 4.61
N GLN A 177 -13.85 -0.55 4.20
CA GLN A 177 -14.22 -1.73 4.97
C GLN A 177 -13.11 -2.80 5.00
N LEU A 178 -12.21 -2.81 4.00
CA LEU A 178 -11.16 -3.81 3.87
C LEU A 178 -10.21 -3.82 5.08
N MET A 179 -9.84 -2.65 5.61
CA MET A 179 -8.94 -2.58 6.78
C MET A 179 -9.60 -3.20 8.02
N ASN A 180 -10.88 -2.91 8.26
CA ASN A 180 -11.61 -3.50 9.39
C ASN A 180 -11.76 -5.02 9.25
N TYR A 181 -11.94 -5.53 8.03
CA TYR A 181 -11.92 -6.97 7.75
C TYR A 181 -10.53 -7.57 8.04
N PHE A 182 -9.47 -7.01 7.45
CA PHE A 182 -8.07 -7.46 7.60
C PHE A 182 -7.63 -7.57 9.07
N LEU A 183 -8.02 -6.62 9.91
CA LEU A 183 -7.66 -6.63 11.33
C LEU A 183 -8.41 -7.70 12.15
N LYS A 184 -9.54 -8.20 11.67
CA LYS A 184 -10.44 -9.09 12.44
C LYS A 184 -10.45 -10.55 12.00
N VAL A 185 -10.12 -10.85 10.74
CA VAL A 185 -10.24 -12.21 10.17
C VAL A 185 -9.31 -13.25 10.77
#